data_AF-A0A6L6D259-F1
#
_entry.id   AF-A0A6L6D259-F1
#
_cell.length_a   1.000
_cell.length_b   1.000
_cell.length_c   1.000
_cell.angle_alpha   90.00
_cell.angle_beta   90.00
_cell.angle_gamma   90.00
#
_symmetry.space_group_name_H-M   'P 1'
#
loop_
_entity.id
_entity.type
_entity.pdbx_description
1 polymer ?
#
loop_
_entity_poly.entity_id
_entity_poly.type
_entity_poly.pdbx_seq_one_letter_code
_entity_poly.pdbx_strand_id
1 'polypeptide(L)' 'FAWEPAGENLYNIRSRKTGDVKFTATRVDLVFGSNSVLRAYAEVYAQDDNQKKFVNDFVAAWVKVMNADMF' A
#
# COMPACT_ATOMS: atom_id res chain seq x y z
N PHE A 1 14.22 3.12 0.03
CA PHE A 1 14.03 3.11 -1.44
C PHE A 1 13.82 4.54 -1.94
N ALA A 2 14.07 4.82 -3.21
CA ALA A 2 13.74 6.08 -3.88
C ALA A 2 12.59 5.82 -4.87
N TRP A 3 11.70 6.80 -5.04
CA TRP A 3 10.58 6.72 -5.98
C TRP A 3 10.92 7.59 -7.19
N GLU A 4 11.00 6.97 -8.36
CA GLU A 4 11.38 7.64 -9.61
C GLU A 4 10.23 7.52 -10.60
N PRO A 5 9.71 8.63 -11.15
CA PRO A 5 8.73 8.58 -12.23
C PRO A 5 9.28 7.79 -13.43
N ALA A 6 8.49 6.85 -13.95
CA ALA A 6 8.88 5.95 -15.04
C ALA A 6 7.89 5.99 -16.23
N GLY A 7 6.94 6.93 -16.22
CA GLY A 7 5.92 7.08 -17.25
C GLY A 7 4.62 7.64 -16.67
N GLU A 8 3.56 7.61 -17.47
CA GLU A 8 2.23 8.02 -17.02
C GLU A 8 1.72 7.06 -15.93
N ASN A 9 1.41 7.61 -14.75
CA ASN A 9 0.95 6.85 -13.58
C ASN A 9 1.87 5.67 -13.18
N LEU A 10 3.16 5.73 -13.48
CA LEU A 10 4.13 4.67 -13.20
C LEU A 10 5.36 5.22 -12.49
N TYR A 11 5.80 4.50 -11.46
CA TYR A 11 6.98 4.82 -10.65
C TYR A 11 7.82 3.56 -10.40
N ASN A 12 9.14 3.72 -10.50
CA ASN A 12 10.11 2.72 -10.10
C ASN A 12 10.50 2.94 -8.64
N ILE A 13 10.44 1.87 -7.84
CA ILE A 13 10.94 1.84 -6.47
C ILE A 13 12.38 1.30 -6.51
N ARG A 14 13.33 2.23 -6.51
CA ARG A 14 14.76 1.94 -6.62
C ARG A 14 15.42 1.72 -5.26
N SER A 15 16.26 0.70 -5.16
CA SER A 15 17.13 0.49 -4.00
C SER A 15 18.10 1.64 -3.88
N ARG A 16 18.13 2.34 -2.73
CA ARG A 16 19.10 3.43 -2.49
C ARG A 16 20.54 2.92 -2.34
N LYS A 17 20.71 1.61 -2.06
CA LYS A 17 22.02 1.00 -1.84
C LYS A 17 22.66 0.50 -3.14
N THR A 18 21.86 -0.12 -4.01
CA THR A 18 22.37 -0.79 -5.22
C THR A 18 22.01 -0.05 -6.49
N GLY A 19 21.01 0.83 -6.46
CA GLY A 19 20.51 1.49 -7.66
C GLY A 19 19.58 0.61 -8.48
N ASP A 20 19.26 -0.62 -8.09
CA ASP A 20 18.38 -1.48 -8.88
C ASP A 20 16.90 -1.15 -8.67
N VAL A 21 16.10 -1.27 -9.72
CA VAL A 21 14.64 -1.21 -9.63
C VAL A 21 14.15 -2.49 -8.97
N LYS A 22 13.59 -2.37 -7.76
CA LYS A 22 13.09 -3.53 -7.00
C LYS A 22 11.60 -3.79 -7.25
N PHE A 23 10.82 -2.72 -7.40
CA PHE A 23 9.38 -2.79 -7.64
C PHE A 23 8.92 -1.67 -8.56
N THR A 24 7.72 -1.83 -9.12
CA THR A 24 6.97 -0.79 -9.82
C THR A 24 5.70 -0.46 -9.04
N ALA A 25 5.26 0.79 -9.08
CA ALA A 25 4.08 1.27 -8.37
C ALA A 25 3.37 2.37 -9.17
N THR A 26 2.09 2.56 -8.89
CA THR A 26 1.26 3.64 -9.43
C THR A 26 1.01 4.71 -8.37
N ARG A 27 0.35 5.82 -8.74
CA ARG A 27 -0.07 6.84 -7.76
C ARG A 27 -1.00 6.29 -6.69
N VAL A 28 -1.82 5.29 -7.03
CA VAL A 28 -2.76 4.65 -6.10
C VAL A 28 -2.01 3.89 -5.01
N ASP A 29 -0.86 3.31 -5.33
CA ASP A 29 -0.03 2.62 -4.34
C ASP A 29 0.73 3.62 -3.46
N LEU A 30 1.33 4.63 -4.10
CA LEU A 30 2.21 5.58 -3.43
C LEU A 30 1.48 6.56 -2.50
N VAL A 31 0.18 6.82 -2.73
CA VAL A 31 -0.60 7.74 -1.88
C VAL A 31 -0.68 7.29 -0.42
N PHE A 32 -0.65 5.98 -0.18
CA PHE A 32 -0.62 5.40 1.16
C PHE A 32 0.68 5.70 1.92
N GLY A 33 1.76 6.06 1.21
CA GLY A 33 3.03 6.47 1.83
C GLY A 33 3.28 7.98 1.84
N SER A 34 2.49 8.77 1.11
CA SER A 34 2.69 10.22 0.93
C SER A 34 1.63 11.09 1.62
N ASN A 35 0.38 10.63 1.72
CA ASN A 35 -0.65 11.34 2.49
C ASN A 35 -0.47 11.05 3.98
N SER A 36 -0.44 12.09 4.83
CA SER A 36 -0.13 11.93 6.26
C SER A 36 -1.11 11.02 7.00
N VAL A 37 -2.41 11.09 6.68
CA VAL A 37 -3.44 10.26 7.32
C VAL A 37 -3.37 8.81 6.82
N LEU A 38 -3.26 8.61 5.50
CA LEU A 38 -3.16 7.26 4.94
C LEU A 38 -1.86 6.57 5.36
N ARG A 39 -0.78 7.35 5.50
CA ARG A 39 0.49 6.85 6.02
C ARG A 39 0.39 6.39 7.45
N ALA A 40 -0.33 7.10 8.31
CA ALA A 40 -0.56 6.66 9.69
C ALA A 40 -1.28 5.30 9.73
N TYR A 41 -2.27 5.07 8.85
CA TYR A 41 -2.91 3.75 8.74
C TYR A 41 -1.96 2.68 8.20
N ALA A 42 -1.17 3.00 7.18
CA ALA A 42 -0.18 2.09 6.63
C ALA A 42 0.87 1.67 7.68
N GLU A 43 1.30 2.61 8.52
CA GLU A 43 2.26 2.35 9.61
C GLU A 43 1.67 1.42 10.67
N VAL A 44 0.38 1.54 11.03
CA VAL A 44 -0.28 0.59 11.95
C VAL A 44 -0.25 -0.83 11.37
N TYR A 45 -0.62 -1.02 10.11
CA TYR A 45 -0.64 -2.35 9.50
C TYR A 45 0.76 -2.92 9.24
N ALA A 46 1.79 -2.07 9.17
CA ALA A 46 3.17 -2.48 8.98
C ALA A 46 3.92 -2.84 10.28
N GLN A 47 3.28 -2.73 11.46
CA GLN A 47 3.88 -3.15 12.73
C GLN A 47 4.06 -4.67 12.80
N ASP A 48 5.13 -5.12 13.46
CA ASP A 48 5.52 -6.53 13.53
C ASP A 48 4.43 -7.44 14.16
N ASP A 49 3.62 -6.91 15.08
CA ASP A 49 2.54 -7.61 15.78
C ASP A 49 1.18 -7.52 15.08
N ASN A 50 1.04 -6.72 14.02
CA ASN A 50 -0.25 -6.44 13.38
C ASN A 50 -0.54 -7.28 12.12
N GLN A 51 0.26 -8.29 11.80
CA GLN A 51 -0.01 -9.17 10.65
C GLN A 51 -1.39 -9.84 10.74
N LYS A 52 -1.75 -10.39 11.91
CA LYS A 52 -3.07 -11.02 12.12
C LYS A 52 -4.22 -10.00 12.04
N LYS A 53 -3.99 -8.80 12.56
CA LYS A 53 -4.96 -7.69 12.48
C LYS A 53 -5.22 -7.31 11.01
N PHE A 54 -4.15 -7.15 10.23
CA PHE A 54 -4.26 -6.84 8.80
C PHE A 54 -5.12 -7.88 8.06
N VAL A 55 -4.86 -9.18 8.28
CA VAL A 55 -5.64 -10.26 7.66
C VAL A 55 -7.12 -10.18 8.04
N ASN A 56 -7.42 -10.03 9.34
CA ASN A 56 -8.80 -9.96 9.82
C ASN A 56 -9.54 -8.75 9.27
N ASP A 57 -8.91 -7.57 9.27
CA ASP A 57 -9.51 -6.33 8.79
C ASP A 57 -9.72 -6.38 7.27
N PHE A 58 -8.79 -6.99 6.53
CA PHE A 58 -8.93 -7.22 5.10
C PHE A 58 -10.12 -8.14 4.77
N VAL A 59 -10.25 -9.26 5.50
CA VAL A 59 -11.39 -10.19 5.32
C VAL A 59 -12.72 -9.49 5.65
N ALA A 60 -12.78 -8.72 6.73
CA ALA A 60 -13.99 -7.98 7.10
C ALA A 60 -14.37 -6.95 6.03
N ALA A 61 -13.40 -6.21 5.49
CA ALA A 61 -13.62 -5.27 4.40
C ALA A 61 -14.11 -5.97 3.12
N TRP A 62 -13.52 -7.11 2.78
CA TRP A 62 -13.94 -7.91 1.62
C TRP A 62 -15.39 -8.38 1.76
N VAL A 63 -15.74 -9.00 2.90
CA VAL A 63 -17.11 -9.47 3.18
C VAL A 63 -18.10 -8.30 3.11
N LYS A 64 -17.74 -7.13 3.65
CA LYS A 64 -18.59 -5.94 3.58
C LYS A 64 -18.89 -5.50 2.15
N VAL A 65 -17.88 -5.52 1.27
CA VAL A 65 -18.08 -5.15 -0.14
C VAL A 65 -18.92 -6.21 -0.87
N MET A 66 -18.66 -7.50 -0.62
CA MET A 66 -19.39 -8.60 -1.25
C MET A 66 -20.88 -8.65 -0.87
N ASN A 67 -21.23 -8.15 0.31
CA ASN A 67 -22.61 -8.14 0.80
C ASN A 67 -23.32 -6.79 0.61
N ALA A 68 -22.69 -5.82 -0.06
CA ALA A 68 -23.18 -4.45 -0.15
C ALA A 68 -24.47 -4.29 -0.98
N ASP A 69 -24.82 -5.30 -1.78
CA ASP A 69 -25.99 -5.36 -2.65
C ASP A 69 -27.07 -6.35 -2.18
N MET A 70 -26.85 -7.07 -1.06
CA MET A 70 -27.84 -7.98 -0.45
C MET A 70 -28.88 -7.24 0.39
N PHE A 71 -29.75 -6.48 -0.26
CA PHE A 71 -30.93 -5.83 0.33
C PHE A 71 -32.16 -6.76 0.39
#